data_AF-A0A7N0UUP5-F1
#
_entry.id   AF-A0A7N0UUP5-F1
#
_cell.length_a   1.000
_cell.length_b   1.000
_cell.length_c   1.000
_cell.angle_alpha   90.00
_cell.angle_beta   90.00
_cell.angle_gamma   90.00
#
_symmetry.space_group_name_H-M   'P 1'
#
loop_
_entity.id
_entity.type
_entity.pdbx_description
1 polymer ?
#
loop_
_entity_poly.entity_id
_entity_poly.type
_entity_poly.pdbx_seq_one_letter_code
_entity_poly.pdbx_strand_id
1 'polypeptide(L)'
;MASGSRAEALSSGSSESIIDTVNGSHDFTIKGYSLAKGMGPGKYISSDVFSVGGYDWAIYFYPDGKNPEDNSIYVSVFIALASEGTDVRVLFALTLLDQSGKGKHRVHSHFDRALEGGPYTLKYKGSMWGYKRFFKRQQLEDSDYLKDDSLALTCTVGIVRMRLESRKIFNICIPPSNMGQNLLDLLESEVGCDVVFRVGDDVFKAHKLILAARSPVFKAQFFGHVGNPNMDLVEIEDVEPVIFRAMLLFIYSDKYPDMHQVTDSMSTCTSTFLAQHLLAAADRFDLVRLKLLCEAKLCEEVNVETVSTTLALAEHHGCKQLKAICLKFATNPDILGDLMHSDGYKNLEETCPSLISELLNALAEVDVNPSLHTSWKRSSNSFDGPDLGLDGEVNEAANPNGRRTRRRA
;
A
#
# COMPACT_ATOMS: atom_id res chain seq x y z
N MET A 1 27.77 -46.74 56.27
CA MET A 1 28.29 -46.57 54.90
C MET A 1 27.13 -46.80 53.93
N ALA A 2 26.98 -45.85 53.00
CA ALA A 2 26.33 -45.92 51.68
C ALA A 2 25.10 -46.82 51.45
N SER A 3 23.97 -46.20 51.08
CA SER A 3 23.20 -46.55 49.86
C SER A 3 21.99 -45.61 49.77
N GLY A 4 21.99 -44.65 48.84
CA GLY A 4 21.11 -44.71 47.65
C GLY A 4 19.95 -43.71 47.85
N SER A 5 19.40 -43.00 46.88
CA SER A 5 19.56 -42.92 45.43
C SER A 5 19.19 -41.47 45.06
N ARG A 6 20.04 -40.76 44.32
CA ARG A 6 19.65 -39.46 43.76
C ARG A 6 18.85 -39.75 42.51
N ALA A 7 17.53 -39.70 42.62
CA ALA A 7 16.63 -39.79 41.48
C ALA A 7 16.95 -38.63 40.53
N GLU A 8 17.49 -38.92 39.36
CA GLU A 8 17.56 -37.97 38.26
C GLU A 8 16.12 -37.61 37.89
N ALA A 9 15.73 -36.38 38.21
CA ALA A 9 14.46 -35.83 37.76
C ALA A 9 14.55 -35.72 36.23
N LEU A 10 13.96 -36.68 35.53
CA LEU A 10 13.69 -36.61 34.09
C LEU A 10 12.99 -35.28 33.81
N SER A 11 13.65 -34.37 33.08
CA SER A 11 13.00 -33.14 32.63
C SER A 11 11.92 -33.54 31.62
N SER A 12 10.67 -33.54 32.07
CA SER A 12 9.55 -33.79 31.17
C SER A 12 9.36 -32.55 30.29
N GLY A 13 9.71 -32.67 29.02
CA GLY A 13 9.37 -31.68 28.00
C GLY A 13 7.91 -31.87 27.61
N SER A 14 7.09 -30.82 27.78
CA SER A 14 5.76 -30.74 27.18
C SER A 14 5.74 -29.60 26.16
N SER A 15 5.12 -29.85 25.01
CA SER A 15 4.93 -28.86 23.95
C SER A 15 3.45 -28.77 23.61
N GLU A 16 2.93 -27.55 23.50
CA GLU A 16 1.56 -27.29 23.07
C GLU A 16 1.60 -26.56 21.73
N SER A 17 0.92 -27.11 20.73
CA SER A 17 0.75 -26.47 19.41
C SER A 17 -0.60 -25.80 19.35
N ILE A 18 -0.63 -24.49 19.16
CA ILE A 18 -1.85 -23.74 18.91
C ILE A 18 -2.02 -23.59 17.40
N ILE A 19 -3.21 -23.94 16.93
CA ILE A 19 -3.64 -23.71 15.55
C ILE A 19 -4.62 -22.56 15.58
N ASP A 20 -4.19 -21.39 15.12
CA ASP A 20 -5.00 -20.17 15.05
C ASP A 20 -5.22 -19.73 13.61
N THR A 21 -6.09 -18.74 13.42
CA THR A 21 -6.40 -18.19 12.08
C THR A 21 -6.15 -16.69 12.07
N VAL A 22 -5.40 -16.21 11.07
CA VAL A 22 -5.25 -14.77 10.80
C VAL A 22 -6.24 -14.38 9.72
N ASN A 23 -7.20 -13.53 10.08
CA ASN A 23 -8.28 -13.12 9.19
C ASN A 23 -7.99 -11.78 8.54
N GLY A 24 -8.44 -11.61 7.30
CA GLY A 24 -8.47 -10.34 6.59
C GLY A 24 -9.57 -10.35 5.54
N SER A 25 -10.08 -9.17 5.19
CA SER A 25 -11.15 -9.02 4.21
C SER A 25 -10.75 -8.03 3.13
N HIS A 26 -11.29 -8.23 1.92
CA HIS A 26 -11.10 -7.35 0.78
C HIS A 26 -12.41 -7.17 0.02
N ASP A 27 -12.75 -5.92 -0.24
CA ASP A 27 -13.94 -5.54 -1.00
C ASP A 27 -13.56 -5.28 -2.45
N PHE A 28 -14.29 -5.92 -3.36
CA PHE A 28 -14.04 -5.87 -4.80
C PHE A 28 -15.33 -5.48 -5.53
N THR A 29 -15.31 -4.30 -6.15
CA THR A 29 -16.42 -3.78 -6.94
C THR A 29 -16.12 -3.88 -8.42
N ILE A 30 -17.01 -4.52 -9.18
CA ILE A 30 -16.93 -4.65 -10.63
C ILE A 30 -17.95 -3.70 -11.22
N LYS A 31 -17.49 -2.60 -11.83
CA LYS A 31 -18.32 -1.67 -12.60
C LYS A 31 -18.32 -2.07 -14.07
N GLY A 32 -19.44 -1.86 -14.77
CA GLY A 32 -19.55 -2.21 -16.19
C GLY A 32 -19.86 -3.69 -16.44
N TYR A 33 -20.64 -4.34 -15.58
CA TYR A 33 -20.94 -5.78 -15.70
C TYR A 33 -21.53 -6.16 -17.07
N SER A 34 -22.32 -5.27 -17.67
CA SER A 34 -22.91 -5.44 -19.01
C SER A 34 -21.87 -5.60 -20.12
N LEU A 35 -20.67 -5.04 -19.95
CA LEU A 35 -19.52 -5.20 -20.85
C LEU A 35 -18.67 -6.42 -20.48
N ALA A 36 -18.71 -6.83 -19.20
CA ALA A 36 -18.03 -8.01 -18.71
C ALA A 36 -18.70 -9.33 -19.15
N LYS A 37 -20.03 -9.33 -19.34
CA LYS A 37 -20.72 -10.51 -19.89
C LYS A 37 -20.42 -10.66 -21.39
N GLY A 38 -20.20 -11.89 -21.85
CA GLY A 38 -19.83 -12.19 -23.23
C GLY A 38 -18.32 -12.32 -23.49
N MET A 39 -17.46 -12.17 -22.47
CA MET A 39 -16.02 -12.47 -22.55
C MET A 39 -15.72 -13.94 -22.91
N GLY A 40 -16.67 -14.84 -22.66
CA GLY A 40 -16.58 -16.27 -22.93
C GLY A 40 -16.14 -17.10 -21.71
N PRO A 41 -16.54 -18.38 -21.63
CA PRO A 41 -16.21 -19.25 -20.52
C PRO A 41 -14.70 -19.31 -20.22
N GLY A 42 -14.34 -19.30 -18.95
CA GLY A 42 -12.96 -19.37 -18.49
C GLY A 42 -12.20 -18.04 -18.50
N LYS A 43 -12.80 -16.96 -19.03
CA LYS A 43 -12.28 -15.60 -18.87
C LYS A 43 -12.78 -14.99 -17.56
N TYR A 44 -11.91 -14.22 -16.91
CA TYR A 44 -12.19 -13.63 -15.61
C TYR A 44 -11.71 -12.19 -15.51
N ILE A 45 -12.29 -11.49 -14.54
CA ILE A 45 -11.86 -10.19 -14.04
C ILE A 45 -11.18 -10.44 -12.69
N SER A 46 -10.00 -9.86 -12.50
CA SER A 46 -9.25 -9.93 -11.25
C SER A 46 -9.52 -8.70 -10.40
N SER A 47 -9.59 -8.88 -9.07
CA SER A 47 -9.38 -7.78 -8.13
C SER A 47 -7.91 -7.36 -8.12
N ASP A 48 -7.64 -6.24 -7.45
CA ASP A 48 -6.30 -5.94 -6.97
C ASP A 48 -5.81 -7.01 -6.01
N VAL A 49 -4.49 -7.05 -5.86
CA VAL A 49 -3.82 -7.95 -4.93
C VAL A 49 -3.93 -7.40 -3.51
N PHE A 50 -4.30 -8.25 -2.56
CA PHE A 50 -4.40 -7.91 -1.14
C PHE A 50 -3.70 -8.94 -0.26
N SER A 51 -3.11 -8.49 0.84
CA SER A 51 -2.27 -9.35 1.69
C SER A 51 -2.99 -9.75 2.97
N VAL A 52 -3.02 -11.05 3.26
CA VAL A 52 -3.57 -11.61 4.51
C VAL A 52 -2.66 -12.71 5.00
N GLY A 53 -2.28 -12.64 6.28
CA GLY A 53 -1.45 -13.66 6.89
C GLY A 53 -0.14 -13.90 6.15
N GLY A 54 0.52 -12.83 5.67
CA GLY A 54 1.83 -12.89 5.01
C GLY A 54 1.82 -13.49 3.59
N TYR A 55 0.64 -13.70 3.01
CA TYR A 55 0.46 -14.15 1.64
C TYR A 55 -0.37 -13.13 0.86
N ASP A 56 -0.16 -13.08 -0.44
CA ASP A 56 -0.90 -12.22 -1.35
C ASP A 56 -2.01 -12.99 -2.04
N TRP A 57 -3.16 -12.35 -2.21
CA TRP A 57 -4.40 -12.95 -2.68
C TRP A 57 -5.04 -12.07 -3.75
N ALA A 58 -5.83 -12.70 -4.62
CA ALA A 58 -6.69 -11.99 -5.57
C ALA A 58 -8.03 -12.73 -5.73
N ILE A 59 -9.09 -11.97 -6.02
CA ILE A 59 -10.42 -12.50 -6.31
C ILE A 59 -10.57 -12.57 -7.84
N TYR A 60 -10.97 -13.73 -8.35
CA TYR A 60 -11.28 -13.94 -9.77
C TYR A 60 -12.79 -14.13 -9.94
N PHE A 61 -13.41 -13.20 -10.64
CA PHE A 61 -14.81 -13.26 -11.05
C PHE A 61 -14.92 -13.67 -12.51
N TYR A 62 -15.66 -14.73 -12.81
CA TYR A 62 -15.90 -15.24 -14.15
C TYR A 62 -17.34 -14.91 -14.55
N PRO A 63 -17.59 -13.84 -15.31
CA PRO A 63 -18.94 -13.46 -15.73
C PRO A 63 -19.60 -14.60 -16.51
N ASP A 64 -18.83 -15.23 -17.41
CA ASP A 64 -19.28 -16.30 -18.30
C ASP A 64 -19.16 -17.72 -17.75
N GLY A 65 -18.83 -17.84 -16.47
CA GLY A 65 -18.55 -19.10 -15.80
C GLY A 65 -17.13 -19.60 -16.10
N LYS A 66 -16.57 -20.40 -15.17
CA LYS A 66 -15.21 -20.94 -15.31
C LYS A 66 -15.14 -22.09 -16.33
N ASN A 67 -16.17 -22.92 -16.38
CA ASN A 67 -16.20 -24.13 -17.19
C ASN A 67 -17.08 -23.93 -18.43
N PRO A 68 -16.59 -24.24 -19.65
CA PRO A 68 -17.41 -24.19 -20.86
C PRO A 68 -18.66 -25.07 -20.81
N GLU A 69 -18.58 -26.19 -20.09
CA GLU A 69 -19.67 -27.16 -19.90
C GLU A 69 -20.93 -26.57 -19.24
N ASP A 70 -20.78 -25.50 -18.47
CA ASP A 70 -21.90 -24.84 -17.79
C ASP A 70 -22.66 -23.89 -18.74
N ASN A 71 -22.31 -23.84 -20.03
CA ASN A 71 -22.95 -23.04 -21.10
C ASN A 71 -23.21 -21.58 -20.69
N SER A 72 -22.32 -21.00 -19.91
CA SER A 72 -22.47 -19.64 -19.40
C SER A 72 -23.79 -19.40 -18.65
N ILE A 73 -24.31 -20.42 -17.97
CA ILE A 73 -25.52 -20.32 -17.14
C ILE A 73 -25.21 -19.70 -15.77
N TYR A 74 -23.97 -19.84 -15.30
CA TYR A 74 -23.55 -19.42 -13.97
C TYR A 74 -22.41 -18.40 -14.06
N VAL A 75 -22.35 -17.51 -13.07
CA VAL A 75 -21.13 -16.78 -12.74
C VAL A 75 -20.32 -17.60 -11.75
N SER A 76 -18.99 -17.48 -11.81
CA SER A 76 -18.09 -18.17 -10.88
C SER A 76 -17.23 -17.18 -10.12
N VAL A 77 -16.89 -17.50 -8.87
CA VAL A 77 -16.03 -16.66 -8.03
C VAL A 77 -15.00 -17.54 -7.34
N PHE A 78 -13.74 -17.14 -7.42
CA PHE A 78 -12.61 -17.83 -6.81
C PHE A 78 -11.71 -16.86 -6.07
N ILE A 79 -11.09 -17.35 -5.01
CA ILE A 79 -9.90 -16.76 -4.42
C ILE A 79 -8.67 -17.50 -4.94
N ALA A 80 -7.64 -16.75 -5.35
CA ALA A 80 -6.38 -17.26 -5.84
C ALA A 80 -5.22 -16.78 -4.97
N LEU A 81 -4.22 -17.65 -4.79
CA LEU A 81 -2.95 -17.29 -4.16
C LEU A 81 -2.08 -16.56 -5.20
N ALA A 82 -1.72 -15.31 -4.94
CA ALA A 82 -0.93 -14.45 -5.83
C ALA A 82 0.57 -14.42 -5.47
N SER A 83 0.94 -14.74 -4.22
CA SER A 83 2.33 -14.87 -3.79
C SER A 83 2.85 -16.30 -4.00
N GLU A 84 4.18 -16.46 -3.95
CA GLU A 84 4.77 -17.79 -3.78
C GLU A 84 4.38 -18.37 -2.42
N GLY A 85 4.10 -19.68 -2.37
CA GLY A 85 3.71 -20.36 -1.15
C GLY A 85 3.46 -21.84 -1.39
N THR A 86 3.83 -22.66 -0.41
CA THR A 86 3.64 -24.12 -0.43
C THR A 86 2.70 -24.53 0.68
N ASP A 87 1.67 -25.32 0.34
CA ASP A 87 0.69 -25.89 1.28
C ASP A 87 0.06 -24.88 2.25
N VAL A 88 -0.37 -23.73 1.72
CA VAL A 88 -1.06 -22.68 2.50
C VAL A 88 -2.46 -23.16 2.87
N ARG A 89 -2.70 -23.37 4.17
CA ARG A 89 -4.02 -23.75 4.70
C ARG A 89 -4.89 -22.52 4.92
N VAL A 90 -6.07 -22.50 4.31
CA VAL A 90 -6.96 -21.34 4.28
C VAL A 90 -8.44 -21.69 4.48
N LEU A 91 -9.11 -20.84 5.25
CA LEU A 91 -10.56 -20.69 5.28
C LEU A 91 -10.92 -19.46 4.45
N PHE A 92 -12.05 -19.48 3.76
CA PHE A 92 -12.49 -18.30 3.04
C PHE A 92 -14.00 -18.15 3.08
N ALA A 93 -14.47 -16.91 2.95
CA ALA A 93 -15.84 -16.57 2.66
C ALA A 93 -15.90 -15.68 1.43
N LEU A 94 -16.84 -15.96 0.55
CA LEU A 94 -17.15 -15.15 -0.63
C LEU A 94 -18.58 -14.64 -0.49
N THR A 95 -18.70 -13.33 -0.37
CA THR A 95 -19.97 -12.64 -0.14
C THR A 95 -20.30 -11.78 -1.32
N LEU A 96 -21.50 -11.96 -1.88
CA LEU A 96 -22.08 -11.05 -2.86
C LEU A 96 -23.01 -10.07 -2.14
N LEU A 97 -22.74 -8.78 -2.28
CA LEU A 97 -23.41 -7.76 -1.49
C LEU A 97 -24.75 -7.35 -2.11
N ASP A 98 -25.82 -7.42 -1.32
CA ASP A 98 -27.10 -6.76 -1.62
C ASP A 98 -26.94 -5.24 -1.65
N GLN A 99 -27.41 -4.63 -2.73
CA GLN A 99 -27.33 -3.18 -2.97
C GLN A 99 -28.70 -2.48 -2.80
N SER A 100 -29.74 -3.21 -2.37
CA SER A 100 -31.05 -2.62 -2.03
C SER A 100 -31.08 -1.90 -0.68
N GLY A 101 -30.04 -2.06 0.15
CA GLY A 101 -29.99 -1.55 1.52
C GLY A 101 -30.71 -2.41 2.55
N LYS A 102 -31.19 -3.60 2.17
CA LYS A 102 -31.90 -4.54 3.06
C LYS A 102 -30.96 -5.51 3.78
N GLY A 103 -29.66 -5.47 3.46
CA GLY A 103 -28.62 -6.30 4.10
C GLY A 103 -28.71 -7.78 3.73
N LYS A 104 -29.36 -8.15 2.63
CA LYS A 104 -29.58 -9.56 2.21
C LYS A 104 -28.41 -10.13 1.40
N HIS A 105 -27.19 -9.99 1.92
CA HIS A 105 -25.99 -10.47 1.25
C HIS A 105 -26.02 -11.99 1.07
N ARG A 106 -25.51 -12.48 -0.07
CA ARG A 106 -25.33 -13.92 -0.29
C ARG A 106 -23.93 -14.32 0.14
N VAL A 107 -23.84 -15.04 1.25
CA VAL A 107 -22.56 -15.48 1.83
C VAL A 107 -22.34 -16.96 1.54
N HIS A 108 -21.18 -17.29 0.97
CA HIS A 108 -20.64 -18.64 0.95
C HIS A 108 -19.41 -18.70 1.86
N SER A 109 -19.58 -19.15 3.10
CA SER A 109 -18.53 -19.17 4.14
C SER A 109 -18.01 -20.58 4.40
N HIS A 110 -16.72 -20.68 4.66
CA HIS A 110 -16.07 -21.90 5.16
C HIS A 110 -15.54 -21.77 6.60
N PHE A 111 -15.77 -20.64 7.27
CA PHE A 111 -15.34 -20.44 8.65
C PHE A 111 -16.11 -21.33 9.65
N ASP A 112 -17.37 -21.65 9.34
CA ASP A 112 -18.26 -22.42 10.24
C ASP A 112 -18.38 -23.90 9.85
N ARG A 113 -17.46 -24.43 9.04
CA ARG A 113 -17.52 -25.83 8.61
C ARG A 113 -17.28 -26.78 9.80
N ALA A 114 -18.13 -27.80 9.91
CA ALA A 114 -17.95 -28.90 10.84
C ALA A 114 -16.58 -29.60 10.65
N LEU A 115 -16.11 -30.27 11.71
CA LEU A 115 -14.79 -30.92 11.85
C LEU A 115 -14.33 -31.79 10.67
N GLU A 116 -15.24 -32.27 9.82
CA GLU A 116 -14.96 -33.17 8.70
C GLU A 116 -14.38 -32.49 7.44
N GLY A 117 -14.60 -31.19 7.25
CA GLY A 117 -14.26 -30.50 6.00
C GLY A 117 -12.87 -29.85 5.96
N GLY A 118 -12.35 -29.43 7.11
CA GLY A 118 -11.07 -28.72 7.25
C GLY A 118 -10.92 -27.45 6.39
N PRO A 119 -9.83 -26.68 6.60
CA PRO A 119 -9.41 -25.63 5.68
C PRO A 119 -8.87 -26.22 4.37
N TYR A 120 -9.01 -25.47 3.29
CA TYR A 120 -8.45 -25.82 2.00
C TYR A 120 -6.93 -25.61 1.99
N THR A 121 -6.23 -26.32 1.12
CA THR A 121 -4.78 -26.15 0.94
C THR A 121 -4.49 -25.65 -0.48
N LEU A 122 -3.82 -24.50 -0.59
CA LEU A 122 -3.30 -23.95 -1.84
C LEU A 122 -1.80 -24.20 -1.93
N LYS A 123 -1.37 -24.83 -3.02
CA LYS A 123 -0.03 -25.45 -3.07
C LYS A 123 1.05 -24.61 -3.74
N TYR A 124 0.66 -23.66 -4.58
CA TYR A 124 1.57 -22.86 -5.39
C TYR A 124 0.86 -21.58 -5.88
N LYS A 125 1.65 -20.62 -6.35
CA LYS A 125 1.15 -19.37 -6.94
C LYS A 125 0.21 -19.63 -8.13
N GLY A 126 -0.98 -19.04 -8.10
CA GLY A 126 -2.04 -19.24 -9.09
C GLY A 126 -3.00 -20.40 -8.77
N SER A 127 -2.71 -21.21 -7.73
CA SER A 127 -3.71 -22.13 -7.17
C SER A 127 -4.92 -21.33 -6.70
N MET A 128 -6.13 -21.88 -6.86
CA MET A 128 -7.36 -21.17 -6.52
C MET A 128 -8.46 -22.10 -6.01
N TRP A 129 -9.30 -21.56 -5.13
CA TRP A 129 -10.47 -22.22 -4.57
C TRP A 129 -11.69 -21.30 -4.63
N GLY A 130 -12.88 -21.88 -4.76
CA GLY A 130 -14.11 -21.12 -4.94
C GLY A 130 -15.21 -21.94 -5.58
N TYR A 131 -16.16 -21.27 -6.21
CA TYR A 131 -17.40 -21.88 -6.67
C TYR A 131 -17.57 -21.70 -8.17
N LYS A 132 -17.53 -22.83 -8.91
CA LYS A 132 -17.83 -22.87 -10.35
C LYS A 132 -19.25 -22.39 -10.66
N ARG A 133 -20.21 -22.75 -9.80
CA ARG A 133 -21.63 -22.39 -9.95
C ARG A 133 -22.06 -21.46 -8.81
N PHE A 134 -21.39 -20.30 -8.67
CA PHE A 134 -21.57 -19.40 -7.53
C PHE A 134 -22.96 -18.75 -7.50
N PHE A 135 -23.45 -18.27 -8.64
CA PHE A 135 -24.81 -17.73 -8.79
C PHE A 135 -25.30 -17.97 -10.22
N LYS A 136 -26.60 -18.19 -10.42
CA LYS A 136 -27.17 -18.29 -11.78
C LYS A 136 -27.18 -16.90 -12.41
N ARG A 137 -26.66 -16.76 -13.63
CA ARG A 137 -26.51 -15.44 -14.26
C ARG A 137 -27.82 -14.69 -14.40
N GLN A 138 -28.84 -15.33 -14.97
CA GLN A 138 -30.15 -14.70 -15.16
C GLN A 138 -30.72 -14.18 -13.82
N GLN A 139 -30.61 -14.98 -12.76
CA GLN A 139 -31.05 -14.55 -11.44
C GLN A 139 -30.20 -13.41 -10.88
N LEU A 140 -28.91 -13.32 -11.22
CA LEU A 140 -28.04 -12.23 -10.79
C LEU A 140 -28.49 -10.92 -11.42
N GLU A 141 -28.75 -10.98 -12.73
CA GLU A 141 -29.15 -9.84 -13.56
C GLU A 141 -30.52 -9.30 -13.16
N ASP A 142 -31.42 -10.17 -12.70
CA ASP A 142 -32.76 -9.81 -12.21
C ASP A 142 -32.79 -9.43 -10.71
N SER A 143 -31.64 -9.36 -10.03
CA SER A 143 -31.57 -9.18 -8.56
C SER A 143 -31.04 -7.83 -8.11
N ASP A 144 -31.28 -7.51 -6.83
CA ASP A 144 -30.71 -6.35 -6.13
C ASP A 144 -29.19 -6.45 -5.88
N TYR A 145 -28.53 -7.52 -6.34
CA TYR A 145 -27.07 -7.66 -6.27
C TYR A 145 -26.35 -6.92 -7.40
N LEU A 146 -27.02 -6.68 -8.53
CA LEU A 146 -26.51 -5.90 -9.67
C LEU A 146 -27.28 -4.58 -9.74
N LYS A 147 -26.61 -3.47 -9.45
CA LYS A 147 -27.22 -2.14 -9.45
C LYS A 147 -26.29 -1.16 -10.15
N ASP A 148 -26.85 -0.28 -10.98
CA ASP A 148 -26.10 0.73 -11.73
C ASP A 148 -24.92 0.11 -12.53
N ASP A 149 -25.18 -1.05 -13.14
CA ASP A 149 -24.22 -1.89 -13.85
C ASP A 149 -22.98 -2.30 -13.03
N SER A 150 -23.13 -2.37 -11.71
CA SER A 150 -22.07 -2.65 -10.75
C SER A 150 -22.41 -3.82 -9.84
N LEU A 151 -21.44 -4.70 -9.60
CA LEU A 151 -21.48 -5.79 -8.62
C LEU A 151 -20.48 -5.50 -7.50
N ALA A 152 -20.84 -5.80 -6.25
CA ALA A 152 -19.92 -5.70 -5.12
C ALA A 152 -19.75 -7.05 -4.42
N LEU A 153 -18.49 -7.47 -4.27
CA LEU A 153 -18.08 -8.71 -3.63
C LEU A 153 -17.21 -8.38 -2.42
N THR A 154 -17.37 -9.12 -1.34
CA THR A 154 -16.43 -9.12 -0.21
C THR A 154 -15.84 -10.51 -0.09
N CYS A 155 -14.51 -10.61 -0.07
CA CYS A 155 -13.82 -11.85 0.26
C CYS A 155 -13.17 -11.73 1.63
N THR A 156 -13.47 -12.68 2.51
CA THR A 156 -12.76 -12.84 3.79
C THR A 156 -11.89 -14.08 3.72
N VAL A 157 -10.63 -13.95 4.15
CA VAL A 157 -9.62 -14.99 4.11
C VAL A 157 -9.11 -15.21 5.51
N GLY A 158 -9.02 -16.47 5.92
CA GLY A 158 -8.50 -16.90 7.22
C GLY A 158 -7.33 -17.85 7.02
N ILE A 159 -6.11 -17.38 7.28
CA ILE A 159 -4.90 -18.18 7.14
C ILE A 159 -4.67 -18.98 8.41
N VAL A 160 -4.71 -20.31 8.29
CA VAL A 160 -4.47 -21.22 9.39
C VAL A 160 -2.96 -21.30 9.63
N ARG A 161 -2.53 -20.90 10.83
CA ARG A 161 -1.13 -20.94 11.24
C ARG A 161 -0.98 -21.86 12.44
N MET A 162 0.18 -22.51 12.52
CA MET A 162 0.59 -23.27 13.69
C MET A 162 1.64 -22.45 14.43
N ARG A 163 1.38 -22.19 15.71
CA ARG A 163 2.35 -21.58 16.62
C ARG A 163 2.66 -22.56 17.74
N LEU A 164 3.94 -22.74 18.02
CA LEU A 164 4.38 -23.46 19.21
C LEU A 164 4.37 -22.45 20.37
N GLU A 165 3.42 -22.61 21.30
CA GLU A 165 3.50 -21.86 22.54
C GLU A 165 4.38 -22.61 23.52
N SER A 166 5.55 -22.03 23.79
CA SER A 166 6.28 -22.37 25.00
C SER A 166 5.49 -21.75 26.15
N ARG A 167 4.88 -22.56 27.02
CA ARG A 167 4.23 -22.08 28.26
C ARG A 167 5.22 -21.21 29.04
N LYS A 168 5.09 -19.90 28.96
CA LYS A 168 5.71 -18.98 29.94
C LYS A 168 4.85 -19.08 31.19
N ILE A 169 5.27 -19.94 32.12
CA ILE A 169 4.56 -20.24 33.38
C ILE A 169 4.44 -18.99 34.30
N PHE A 170 5.12 -17.89 33.98
CA PHE A 170 5.02 -16.61 34.68
C PHE A 170 4.99 -15.45 33.67
N ASN A 171 3.94 -14.63 33.68
CA ASN A 171 3.86 -13.42 32.89
C ASN A 171 4.30 -12.23 33.77
N ILE A 172 5.60 -11.93 33.78
CA ILE A 172 6.11 -10.67 34.32
C ILE A 172 5.76 -9.60 33.29
N CYS A 173 4.90 -8.64 33.66
CA CYS A 173 4.63 -7.47 32.82
C CYS A 173 5.92 -6.64 32.72
N ILE A 174 6.55 -6.68 31.54
CA ILE A 174 7.70 -5.83 31.24
C ILE A 174 7.13 -4.50 30.72
N PRO A 175 7.39 -3.36 31.39
CA PRO A 175 6.97 -2.06 30.87
C PRO A 175 7.68 -1.77 29.54
N PRO A 176 7.06 -0.97 28.65
CA PRO A 176 7.72 -0.56 27.41
C PRO A 176 9.01 0.21 27.72
N SER A 177 9.98 0.15 26.80
CA SER A 177 11.24 0.89 26.93
C SER A 177 10.97 2.39 27.06
N ASN A 178 11.55 3.02 28.07
CA ASN A 178 11.52 4.45 28.32
C ASN A 178 12.85 5.13 27.98
N MET A 179 13.80 4.43 27.36
CA MET A 179 15.14 4.94 27.06
C MET A 179 15.10 6.24 26.25
N GLY A 180 14.28 6.30 25.19
CA GLY A 180 14.15 7.49 24.36
C GLY A 180 13.58 8.70 25.13
N GLN A 181 12.68 8.47 26.10
CA GLN A 181 12.18 9.54 26.97
C GLN A 181 13.28 10.03 27.91
N ASN A 182 14.03 9.12 28.53
CA ASN A 182 15.11 9.51 29.43
C ASN A 182 16.24 10.28 28.73
N LEU A 183 16.49 10.00 27.44
CA LEU A 183 17.40 10.81 26.63
C LEU A 183 16.79 12.19 26.30
N LEU A 184 15.51 12.28 25.96
CA LEU A 184 14.85 13.58 25.78
C LEU A 184 14.90 14.43 27.04
N ASP A 185 14.67 13.84 28.22
CA ASP A 185 14.74 14.53 29.50
C ASP A 185 16.14 15.13 29.73
N LEU A 186 17.21 14.50 29.23
CA LEU A 186 18.58 15.06 29.25
C LEU A 186 18.73 16.27 28.31
N LEU A 187 18.13 16.22 27.12
CA LEU A 187 18.11 17.35 26.19
C LEU A 187 17.36 18.54 26.81
N GLU A 188 16.20 18.31 27.41
CA GLU A 188 15.36 19.35 28.01
C GLU A 188 15.95 19.94 29.29
N SER A 189 16.57 19.12 30.14
CA SER A 189 17.21 19.58 31.39
C SER A 189 18.58 20.23 31.16
N GLU A 190 19.15 20.07 29.96
CA GLU A 190 20.49 20.54 29.57
C GLU A 190 21.63 20.03 30.47
N VAL A 191 21.38 18.97 31.26
CA VAL A 191 22.37 18.43 32.21
C VAL A 191 23.46 17.70 31.46
N GLY A 192 24.68 18.22 31.54
CA GLY A 192 25.87 17.58 30.94
C GLY A 192 26.07 17.90 29.47
N CYS A 193 25.34 18.87 28.90
CA CYS A 193 25.59 19.37 27.56
C CYS A 193 27.03 19.88 27.42
N ASP A 194 27.72 19.42 26.38
CA ASP A 194 29.14 19.68 26.10
C ASP A 194 29.36 20.31 24.71
N VAL A 195 28.27 20.70 24.03
CA VAL A 195 28.28 21.48 22.79
C VAL A 195 27.08 22.41 22.73
N VAL A 196 27.29 23.58 22.09
CA VAL A 196 26.28 24.58 21.79
C VAL A 196 26.17 24.75 20.28
N PHE A 197 24.95 24.74 19.76
CA PHE A 197 24.65 25.03 18.36
C PHE A 197 24.01 26.41 18.25
N ARG A 198 24.49 27.22 17.31
CA ARG A 198 23.81 28.45 16.88
C ARG A 198 23.14 28.19 15.54
N VAL A 199 21.84 28.40 15.48
CA VAL A 199 21.00 28.17 14.30
C VAL A 199 20.19 29.44 14.09
N GLY A 200 20.57 30.26 13.12
CA GLY A 200 20.04 31.63 13.03
C GLY A 200 20.26 32.39 14.34
N ASP A 201 19.18 32.91 14.91
CA ASP A 201 19.18 33.63 16.18
C ASP A 201 19.02 32.72 17.42
N ASP A 202 18.72 31.43 17.22
CA ASP A 202 18.44 30.49 18.29
C ASP A 202 19.69 29.70 18.70
N VAL A 203 19.69 29.28 19.97
CA VAL A 203 20.80 28.54 20.59
C VAL A 203 20.30 27.23 21.17
N PHE A 204 20.94 26.12 20.81
CA PHE A 204 20.58 24.78 21.26
C PHE A 204 21.77 24.11 21.95
N LYS A 205 21.58 23.63 23.18
CA LYS A 205 22.60 22.82 23.86
C LYS A 205 22.36 21.34 23.61
N ALA A 206 23.44 20.57 23.48
CA ALA A 206 23.33 19.14 23.24
C ALA A 206 24.58 18.36 23.73
N HIS A 207 24.59 17.06 23.46
CA HIS A 207 25.63 16.12 23.89
C HIS A 207 26.35 15.51 22.68
N LYS A 208 27.66 15.77 22.55
CA LYS A 208 28.51 15.29 21.44
C LYS A 208 28.41 13.78 21.27
N LEU A 209 28.42 13.01 22.36
CA LEU A 209 28.37 11.55 22.31
C LEU A 209 27.04 11.02 21.75
N ILE A 210 25.91 11.63 22.13
CA ILE A 210 24.59 11.22 21.62
C ILE A 210 24.48 11.57 20.13
N LEU A 211 24.90 12.78 19.74
CA LEU A 211 24.92 13.21 18.34
C LEU A 211 25.80 12.30 17.48
N ALA A 212 27.02 12.01 17.92
CA ALA A 212 27.97 11.15 17.22
C ALA A 212 27.50 9.68 17.14
N ALA A 213 26.72 9.20 18.10
CA ALA A 213 26.14 7.86 18.04
C ALA A 213 25.03 7.74 16.99
N ARG A 214 24.38 8.86 16.65
CA ARG A 214 23.15 8.89 15.85
C ARG A 214 23.34 9.48 14.46
N SER A 215 24.36 10.30 14.26
CA SER A 215 24.72 10.93 12.99
C SER A 215 26.20 10.68 12.68
N PRO A 216 26.51 9.99 11.58
CA PRO A 216 27.88 9.85 11.07
C PRO A 216 28.56 11.20 10.80
N VAL A 217 27.79 12.23 10.40
CA VAL A 217 28.29 13.58 10.17
C VAL A 217 28.79 14.20 11.48
N PHE A 218 27.98 14.19 12.54
CA PHE A 218 28.43 14.67 13.85
C PHE A 218 29.57 13.83 14.42
N LYS A 219 29.56 12.51 14.18
CA LYS A 219 30.66 11.64 14.58
C LYS A 219 31.97 12.06 13.92
N ALA A 220 31.95 12.33 12.62
CA ALA A 220 33.12 12.80 11.90
C ALA A 220 33.56 14.19 12.37
N GLN A 221 32.62 15.10 12.60
CA GLN A 221 32.89 16.47 13.05
C GLN A 221 33.55 16.52 14.43
N PHE A 222 33.11 15.69 15.39
CA PHE A 222 33.64 15.72 16.75
C PHE A 222 34.79 14.74 16.98
N PHE A 223 34.72 13.54 16.39
CA PHE A 223 35.62 12.42 16.69
C PHE A 223 36.24 11.75 15.45
N GLY A 224 36.04 12.33 14.26
CA GLY A 224 36.68 11.88 13.03
C GLY A 224 38.15 12.26 12.96
N HIS A 225 38.83 11.81 11.90
CA HIS A 225 40.27 12.08 11.70
C HIS A 225 40.62 13.57 11.69
N VAL A 226 39.72 14.40 11.15
CA VAL A 226 39.83 15.87 11.11
C VAL A 226 38.85 16.56 12.06
N GLY A 227 38.19 15.81 12.95
CA GLY A 227 37.23 16.33 13.90
C GLY A 227 37.90 16.99 15.12
N ASN A 228 37.16 17.81 15.84
CA ASN A 228 37.65 18.50 17.04
C ASN A 228 36.76 18.20 18.27
N PRO A 229 37.21 17.34 19.21
CA PRO A 229 36.46 17.05 20.44
C PRO A 229 36.28 18.25 21.37
N ASN A 230 37.17 19.25 21.29
CA ASN A 230 37.13 20.46 22.11
C ASN A 230 36.29 21.58 21.46
N MET A 231 35.52 21.25 20.42
CA MET A 231 34.64 22.20 19.75
C MET A 231 33.39 22.43 20.59
N ASP A 232 33.24 23.61 21.18
CA ASP A 232 32.14 23.89 22.10
C ASP A 232 30.99 24.68 21.46
N LEU A 233 31.24 25.32 20.31
CA LEU A 233 30.25 26.06 19.52
C LEU A 233 30.27 25.57 18.07
N VAL A 234 29.09 25.27 17.54
CA VAL A 234 28.88 24.89 16.13
C VAL A 234 27.83 25.80 15.53
N GLU A 235 28.12 26.42 14.39
CA GLU A 235 27.15 27.21 13.65
C GLU A 235 26.51 26.34 12.58
N ILE A 236 25.18 26.32 12.53
CA ILE A 236 24.39 25.58 11.55
C ILE A 236 23.76 26.60 10.61
N GLU A 237 24.34 26.69 9.42
CA GLU A 237 23.81 27.48 8.31
C GLU A 237 22.74 26.68 7.55
N ASP A 238 21.82 27.35 6.86
CA ASP A 238 20.83 26.74 5.95
C ASP A 238 19.90 25.68 6.56
N VAL A 239 19.58 25.80 7.86
CA VAL A 239 18.53 25.01 8.53
C VAL A 239 17.73 25.94 9.41
N GLU A 240 16.40 25.96 9.28
CA GLU A 240 15.57 26.77 10.16
C GLU A 240 15.60 26.21 11.60
N PRO A 241 15.57 27.07 12.64
CA PRO A 241 15.64 26.62 14.04
C PRO A 241 14.60 25.57 14.40
N VAL A 242 13.37 25.71 13.88
CA VAL A 242 12.27 24.75 14.06
C VAL A 242 12.65 23.36 13.52
N ILE A 243 13.35 23.29 12.38
CA ILE A 243 13.79 22.04 11.75
C ILE A 243 14.95 21.43 12.52
N PHE A 244 15.89 22.25 12.98
CA PHE A 244 16.98 21.77 13.82
C PHE A 244 16.48 21.20 15.15
N ARG A 245 15.50 21.86 15.78
CA ARG A 245 14.82 21.37 16.99
C ARG A 245 14.14 20.03 16.73
N ALA A 246 13.39 19.91 15.63
CA ALA A 246 12.75 18.66 15.21
C ALA A 246 13.78 17.52 15.02
N MET A 247 14.91 17.83 14.39
CA MET A 247 16.01 16.89 14.20
C MET A 247 16.63 16.44 15.53
N LEU A 248 16.86 17.36 16.48
CA LEU A 248 17.34 17.01 17.81
C LEU A 248 16.37 16.08 18.54
N LEU A 249 15.06 16.38 18.52
CA LEU A 249 14.06 15.50 19.13
C LEU A 249 14.12 14.08 18.56
N PHE A 250 14.30 13.94 17.23
CA PHE A 250 14.49 12.64 16.60
C PHE A 250 15.79 11.96 17.07
N ILE A 251 16.91 12.68 17.13
CA ILE A 251 18.20 12.12 17.53
C ILE A 251 18.13 11.46 18.92
N TYR A 252 17.44 12.11 19.87
CA TYR A 252 17.33 11.63 21.25
C TYR A 252 16.22 10.59 21.46
N SER A 253 15.12 10.66 20.70
CA SER A 253 13.95 9.78 20.91
C SER A 253 13.79 8.63 19.92
N ASP A 254 14.44 8.72 18.75
CA ASP A 254 14.21 7.88 17.56
C ASP A 254 12.73 7.87 17.10
N LYS A 255 11.98 8.94 17.38
CA LYS A 255 10.59 9.13 16.95
C LYS A 255 10.49 10.32 16.00
N TYR A 256 9.55 10.23 15.06
CA TYR A 256 9.19 11.40 14.25
C TYR A 256 8.64 12.49 15.16
N PRO A 257 9.11 13.74 15.04
CA PRO A 257 8.73 14.81 15.95
C PRO A 257 7.26 15.18 15.78
N ASP A 258 6.56 15.34 16.90
CA ASP A 258 5.17 15.81 16.91
C ASP A 258 5.16 17.33 16.70
N MET A 259 4.23 17.83 15.88
CA MET A 259 4.10 19.27 15.60
C MET A 259 3.99 20.11 16.85
N HIS A 260 3.21 19.64 17.82
CA HIS A 260 3.03 20.34 19.09
C HIS A 260 4.33 20.49 19.90
N GLN A 261 5.31 19.61 19.69
CA GLN A 261 6.59 19.70 20.37
C GLN A 261 7.51 20.70 19.70
N VAL A 262 7.39 20.93 18.38
CA VAL A 262 8.35 21.73 17.61
C VAL A 262 7.91 23.18 17.44
N THR A 263 6.60 23.43 17.32
CA THR A 263 6.09 24.78 17.06
C THR A 263 5.71 25.48 18.36
N ASP A 264 6.33 26.62 18.65
CA ASP A 264 5.71 27.62 19.51
C ASP A 264 4.44 28.14 18.82
N SER A 265 3.41 28.47 19.59
CA SER A 265 2.03 28.77 19.15
C SER A 265 1.84 29.90 18.11
N MET A 266 2.92 30.42 17.52
CA MET A 266 2.97 31.49 16.52
C MET A 266 3.52 31.09 15.14
N SER A 267 4.02 29.86 14.93
CA SER A 267 4.59 29.49 13.62
C SER A 267 3.53 29.01 12.61
N THR A 268 3.58 29.50 11.38
CA THR A 268 2.72 29.10 10.23
C THR A 268 3.17 27.82 9.54
N CYS A 269 4.00 27.00 10.20
CA CYS A 269 4.61 25.81 9.63
C CYS A 269 3.55 24.72 9.37
N THR A 270 3.38 24.31 8.12
CA THR A 270 2.51 23.16 7.79
C THR A 270 3.25 21.84 8.02
N SER A 271 2.50 20.76 8.29
CA SER A 271 3.05 19.40 8.41
C SER A 271 3.95 19.04 7.22
N THR A 272 3.51 19.39 6.01
CA THR A 272 4.24 19.13 4.77
C THR A 272 5.52 19.96 4.66
N PHE A 273 5.49 21.25 5.02
CA PHE A 273 6.68 22.10 5.04
C PHE A 273 7.74 21.53 6.00
N LEU A 274 7.33 21.16 7.21
CA LEU A 274 8.26 20.54 8.17
C LEU A 274 8.83 19.24 7.61
N ALA A 275 8.01 18.37 7.04
CA ALA A 275 8.47 17.10 6.49
C ALA A 275 9.48 17.30 5.34
N GLN A 276 9.26 18.29 4.45
CA GLN A 276 10.16 18.61 3.34
C GLN A 276 11.52 19.12 3.84
N HIS A 277 11.53 20.12 4.72
CA HIS A 277 12.78 20.69 5.24
C HIS A 277 13.51 19.71 6.18
N LEU A 278 12.76 18.93 6.96
CA LEU A 278 13.35 17.89 7.82
C LEU A 278 13.96 16.74 7.00
N LEU A 279 13.40 16.43 5.82
CA LEU A 279 14.01 15.47 4.89
C LEU A 279 15.38 15.99 4.42
N ALA A 280 15.47 17.26 4.02
CA ALA A 280 16.71 17.89 3.59
C ALA A 280 17.77 17.89 4.71
N ALA A 281 17.37 18.23 5.93
CA ALA A 281 18.24 18.15 7.11
C ALA A 281 18.67 16.69 7.39
N ALA A 282 17.74 15.73 7.32
CA ALA A 282 18.03 14.33 7.57
C ALA A 282 19.06 13.78 6.57
N ASP A 283 18.98 14.17 5.30
CA ASP A 283 19.98 13.82 4.30
C ASP A 283 21.35 14.45 4.61
N ARG A 284 21.37 15.75 4.91
CA ARG A 284 22.59 16.50 5.26
C ARG A 284 23.35 15.91 6.45
N PHE A 285 22.63 15.46 7.48
CA PHE A 285 23.23 14.90 8.70
C PHE A 285 23.30 13.36 8.70
N ASP A 286 23.02 12.72 7.56
CA ASP A 286 23.04 11.27 7.36
C ASP A 286 22.19 10.50 8.39
N LEU A 287 20.96 10.99 8.59
CA LEU A 287 19.93 10.40 9.44
C LEU A 287 18.98 9.54 8.61
N VAL A 288 19.49 8.43 8.07
CA VAL A 288 18.80 7.55 7.10
C VAL A 288 17.37 7.20 7.52
N ARG A 289 17.15 6.84 8.79
CA ARG A 289 15.81 6.48 9.29
C ARG A 289 14.86 7.67 9.36
N LEU A 290 15.34 8.85 9.73
CA LEU A 290 14.53 10.07 9.73
C LEU A 290 14.12 10.44 8.30
N LYS A 291 15.06 10.35 7.35
CA LYS A 291 14.80 10.58 5.93
C LYS A 291 13.67 9.69 5.40
N LEU A 292 13.69 8.40 5.72
CA LEU A 292 12.61 7.47 5.35
C LEU A 292 11.27 7.79 6.03
N LEU A 293 11.28 8.24 7.29
CA LEU A 293 10.04 8.68 7.96
C LEU A 293 9.46 9.94 7.29
N CYS A 294 10.30 10.88 6.87
CA CYS A 294 9.88 12.04 6.09
C CYS A 294 9.33 11.61 4.72
N GLU A 295 9.98 10.67 4.01
CA GLU A 295 9.46 10.12 2.74
C GLU A 295 8.06 9.51 2.92
N ALA A 296 7.85 8.70 3.95
CA ALA A 296 6.54 8.11 4.24
C ALA A 296 5.49 9.19 4.56
N LYS A 297 5.86 10.19 5.36
CA LYS A 297 4.95 11.29 5.72
C LYS A 297 4.56 12.14 4.51
N LEU A 298 5.52 12.46 3.66
CA LEU A 298 5.27 13.20 2.42
C LEU A 298 4.39 12.40 1.46
N CYS A 299 4.61 11.09 1.35
CA CYS A 299 3.80 10.20 0.53
C CYS A 299 2.30 10.21 0.93
N GLU A 300 1.99 10.29 2.23
CA GLU A 300 0.61 10.35 2.74
C GLU A 300 -0.09 11.68 2.42
N GLU A 301 0.67 12.76 2.26
CA GLU A 301 0.17 14.13 2.12
C GLU A 301 0.29 14.70 0.69
N VAL A 302 0.80 13.91 -0.27
CA VAL A 302 0.95 14.35 -1.67
C VAL A 302 -0.40 14.77 -2.24
N ASN A 303 -0.44 15.98 -2.80
CA ASN A 303 -1.59 16.54 -3.49
C ASN A 303 -1.12 17.38 -4.69
N VAL A 304 -2.08 17.95 -5.44
CA VAL A 304 -1.79 18.71 -6.68
C VAL A 304 -0.87 19.91 -6.44
N GLU A 305 -0.99 20.57 -5.28
CA GLU A 305 -0.19 21.75 -4.94
C GLU A 305 1.23 21.36 -4.50
N THR A 306 1.40 20.20 -3.85
CA THR A 306 2.66 19.79 -3.21
C THR A 306 3.47 18.79 -4.02
N VAL A 307 2.88 18.12 -5.02
CA VAL A 307 3.56 17.04 -5.77
C VAL A 307 4.81 17.55 -6.49
N SER A 308 4.77 18.76 -7.07
CA SER A 308 5.90 19.29 -7.82
C SER A 308 7.11 19.58 -6.93
N THR A 309 6.88 20.24 -5.78
CA THR A 309 7.94 20.56 -4.82
C THR A 309 8.48 19.29 -4.16
N THR A 310 7.61 18.34 -3.86
CA THR A 310 7.99 17.03 -3.30
C THR A 310 8.79 16.19 -4.29
N LEU A 311 8.43 16.23 -5.58
CA LEU A 311 9.16 15.54 -6.65
C LEU A 311 10.57 16.13 -6.83
N ALA A 312 10.69 17.47 -6.86
CA ALA A 312 11.99 18.15 -6.92
C ALA A 312 12.87 17.77 -5.73
N LEU A 313 12.29 17.79 -4.52
CA LEU A 313 12.98 17.43 -3.28
C LEU A 313 13.45 15.96 -3.31
N ALA A 314 12.60 15.05 -3.79
CA ALA A 314 12.92 13.64 -3.88
C ALA A 314 14.07 13.38 -4.85
N GLU A 315 14.14 14.11 -5.96
CA GLU A 315 15.28 14.05 -6.88
C GLU A 315 16.55 14.58 -6.24
N HIS A 316 16.48 15.77 -5.65
CA HIS A 316 17.64 16.44 -5.07
C HIS A 316 18.32 15.60 -3.98
N HIS A 317 17.52 14.95 -3.14
CA HIS A 317 18.02 14.08 -2.06
C HIS A 317 18.07 12.59 -2.43
N GLY A 318 17.82 12.21 -3.69
CA GLY A 318 17.92 10.80 -4.12
C GLY A 318 16.91 9.84 -3.46
N CYS A 319 15.73 10.34 -3.09
CA CYS A 319 14.62 9.58 -2.50
C CYS A 319 13.85 8.80 -3.58
N LYS A 320 14.37 7.64 -3.99
CA LYS A 320 13.86 6.87 -5.13
C LYS A 320 12.40 6.43 -4.99
N GLN A 321 11.98 6.03 -3.80
CA GLN A 321 10.60 5.55 -3.57
C GLN A 321 9.61 6.71 -3.64
N LEU A 322 9.91 7.80 -2.93
CA LEU A 322 9.09 9.02 -2.99
C LEU A 322 9.00 9.57 -4.42
N LYS A 323 10.13 9.63 -5.15
CA LYS A 323 10.16 10.07 -6.56
C LYS A 323 9.22 9.24 -7.44
N ALA A 324 9.28 7.91 -7.34
CA ALA A 324 8.42 7.02 -8.12
C ALA A 324 6.93 7.22 -7.82
N ILE A 325 6.58 7.44 -6.56
CA ILE A 325 5.20 7.70 -6.14
C ILE A 325 4.73 9.06 -6.66
N CYS A 326 5.54 10.10 -6.52
CA CYS A 326 5.24 11.44 -7.04
C CYS A 326 5.04 11.42 -8.57
N LEU A 327 5.91 10.73 -9.31
CA LEU A 327 5.74 10.55 -10.75
C LEU A 327 4.42 9.86 -11.08
N LYS A 328 4.14 8.72 -10.43
CA LYS A 328 2.88 7.98 -10.65
C LYS A 328 1.65 8.85 -10.38
N PHE A 329 1.67 9.64 -9.30
CA PHE A 329 0.59 10.57 -8.96
C PHE A 329 0.45 11.68 -10.00
N ALA A 330 1.56 12.30 -10.40
CA ALA A 330 1.60 13.37 -11.40
C ALA A 330 1.16 12.90 -12.80
N THR A 331 1.40 11.64 -13.15
CA THR A 331 0.97 11.04 -14.42
C THR A 331 -0.50 10.63 -14.48
N ASN A 332 -1.26 10.79 -13.38
CA ASN A 332 -2.69 10.47 -13.38
C ASN A 332 -3.46 11.47 -14.29
N PRO A 333 -4.23 11.01 -15.30
CA PRO A 333 -4.95 11.89 -16.22
C PRO A 333 -5.88 12.90 -15.53
N ASP A 334 -6.48 12.52 -14.40
CA ASP A 334 -7.39 13.40 -13.65
C ASP A 334 -6.67 14.55 -12.94
N ILE A 335 -5.36 14.42 -12.73
CA ILE A 335 -4.52 15.36 -11.97
C ILE A 335 -3.60 16.15 -12.88
N LEU A 336 -3.09 15.51 -13.95
CA LEU A 336 -2.08 16.06 -14.84
C LEU A 336 -2.48 17.42 -15.41
N GLY A 337 -3.75 17.56 -15.81
CA GLY A 337 -4.28 18.82 -16.35
C GLY A 337 -4.12 19.97 -15.35
N ASP A 338 -4.56 19.77 -14.11
CA ASP A 338 -4.46 20.79 -13.05
C ASP A 338 -3.00 21.04 -12.66
N LEU A 339 -2.17 19.98 -12.62
CA LEU A 339 -0.76 20.05 -12.31
C LEU A 339 0.00 20.94 -13.31
N MET A 340 -0.23 20.77 -14.62
CA MET A 340 0.44 21.57 -15.65
C MET A 340 0.12 23.07 -15.56
N HIS A 341 -1.02 23.44 -14.95
CA HIS A 341 -1.39 24.83 -14.71
C HIS A 341 -0.89 25.36 -13.36
N SER A 342 -0.41 24.48 -12.48
CA SER A 342 0.12 24.86 -11.16
C SER A 342 1.45 25.61 -11.28
N ASP A 343 1.69 26.53 -10.34
CA ASP A 343 2.97 27.23 -10.27
C ASP A 343 4.13 26.28 -9.89
N GLY A 344 3.82 25.20 -9.16
CA GLY A 344 4.80 24.16 -8.86
C GLY A 344 5.36 23.49 -10.11
N TYR A 345 4.53 23.25 -11.13
CA TYR A 345 4.99 22.66 -12.39
C TYR A 345 5.85 23.64 -13.20
N LYS A 346 5.48 24.93 -13.27
CA LYS A 346 6.33 25.95 -13.90
C LYS A 346 7.70 26.06 -13.22
N ASN A 347 7.73 26.01 -11.89
CA ASN A 347 8.98 26.00 -11.13
C ASN A 347 9.85 24.76 -11.44
N LEU A 348 9.24 23.59 -11.70
CA LEU A 348 9.96 22.40 -12.14
C LEU A 348 10.57 22.56 -13.53
N GLU A 349 9.85 23.20 -14.47
CA GLU A 349 10.39 23.49 -15.81
C GLU A 349 11.64 24.37 -15.76
N GLU A 350 11.67 25.34 -14.85
CA GLU A 350 12.81 26.25 -14.68
C GLU A 350 13.96 25.59 -13.91
N THR A 351 13.66 24.85 -12.83
CA THR A 351 14.68 24.37 -11.88
C THR A 351 15.21 22.99 -12.22
N CYS A 352 14.39 22.11 -12.79
CA CYS A 352 14.71 20.70 -13.03
C CYS A 352 14.12 20.15 -14.36
N PRO A 353 14.61 20.57 -15.54
CA PRO A 353 14.08 20.11 -16.84
C PRO A 353 14.17 18.59 -17.06
N SER A 354 15.12 17.91 -16.41
CA SER A 354 15.25 16.45 -16.46
C SER A 354 14.02 15.74 -15.87
N LEU A 355 13.43 16.29 -14.81
CA LEU A 355 12.23 15.74 -14.18
C LEU A 355 11.01 15.84 -15.09
N ILE A 356 10.91 16.90 -15.90
CA ILE A 356 9.86 17.04 -16.91
C ILE A 356 10.03 15.96 -17.98
N SER A 357 11.26 15.73 -18.44
CA SER A 357 11.55 14.66 -19.42
C SER A 357 11.20 13.28 -18.86
N GLU A 358 11.49 13.03 -17.59
CA GLU A 358 11.11 11.78 -16.90
C GLU A 358 9.60 11.65 -16.72
N LEU A 359 8.90 12.74 -16.41
CA LEU A 359 7.44 12.76 -16.30
C LEU A 359 6.78 12.45 -17.65
N LEU A 360 7.30 13.01 -18.75
CA LEU A 360 6.86 12.69 -20.11
C LEU A 360 7.14 11.23 -20.48
N ASN A 361 8.30 10.69 -20.10
CA ASN A 361 8.61 9.28 -20.31
C ASN A 361 7.66 8.37 -19.50
N ALA A 362 7.39 8.72 -18.25
CA ALA A 362 6.46 7.99 -17.40
C ALA A 362 5.03 8.02 -17.97
N LEU A 363 4.59 9.16 -18.52
CA LEU A 363 3.33 9.27 -19.25
C LEU A 363 3.31 8.38 -20.49
N ALA A 364 4.38 8.37 -21.27
CA ALA A 364 4.49 7.51 -22.45
C ALA A 364 4.43 6.01 -22.08
N GLU A 365 5.02 5.60 -20.95
CA GLU A 365 4.90 4.21 -20.47
C GLU A 365 3.48 3.86 -20.00
N VAL A 366 2.74 4.84 -19.47
CA VAL A 366 1.31 4.68 -19.15
C VAL A 366 0.49 4.51 -20.45
N ASP A 367 0.79 5.27 -21.51
CA ASP A 367 0.11 5.19 -22.81
C ASP A 367 0.48 3.96 -23.66
N VAL A 368 1.69 3.41 -23.50
CA VAL A 368 2.17 2.20 -24.21
C VAL A 368 1.66 0.90 -23.58
N ASN A 369 0.97 0.98 -22.44
CA ASN A 369 0.06 -0.06 -21.93
C ASN A 369 -1.42 0.29 -22.18
N PRO A 370 -1.89 0.46 -23.44
CA PRO A 370 -3.25 0.89 -23.73
C PRO A 370 -4.30 -0.21 -23.50
N SER A 371 -3.92 -1.42 -23.04
CA SER A 371 -4.87 -2.51 -22.84
C SER A 371 -5.78 -2.36 -21.60
N LEU A 372 -5.86 -1.18 -20.97
CA LEU A 372 -6.78 -0.94 -19.85
C LEU A 372 -7.63 0.34 -19.94
N HIS A 373 -7.57 1.15 -21.01
CA HIS A 373 -8.44 2.33 -21.11
C HIS A 373 -8.99 2.59 -22.52
N THR A 374 -10.16 2.03 -22.80
CA THR A 374 -11.19 2.61 -23.69
C THR A 374 -12.54 2.24 -23.05
N SER A 375 -13.50 3.10 -22.75
CA SER A 375 -13.96 4.28 -23.49
C SER A 375 -14.96 5.05 -22.63
N TRP A 376 -14.81 6.36 -22.46
CA TRP A 376 -15.95 7.26 -22.21
C TRP A 376 -15.89 8.40 -23.21
N LYS A 377 -16.64 8.26 -24.31
CA LYS A 377 -16.98 9.39 -25.17
C LYS A 377 -18.05 10.20 -24.45
N ARG A 378 -17.75 11.47 -24.14
CA ARG A 378 -18.75 12.49 -23.82
C ARG A 378 -19.65 12.71 -25.03
N SER A 379 -20.94 12.46 -24.87
CA SER A 379 -21.99 13.02 -25.71
C SER A 379 -22.28 14.45 -25.27
N SER A 380 -22.15 15.41 -26.18
CA SER A 380 -22.76 16.73 -26.03
C SER A 380 -23.54 17.03 -27.32
N ASN A 381 -24.84 17.25 -27.14
CA ASN A 381 -25.78 17.72 -28.14
C ASN A 381 -25.41 19.13 -28.61
N SER A 382 -25.56 19.38 -29.91
CA SER A 382 -26.13 20.64 -30.40
C SER A 382 -26.94 20.38 -31.68
N PHE A 383 -28.15 20.94 -31.64
CA PHE A 383 -29.15 21.04 -32.70
C PHE A 383 -28.67 21.98 -33.82
N ASP A 384 -28.90 21.60 -35.08
CA ASP A 384 -29.71 22.33 -36.08
C ASP A 384 -29.62 21.61 -37.45
N GLY A 385 -30.77 21.28 -38.05
CA GLY A 385 -30.88 20.64 -39.37
C GLY A 385 -31.11 21.66 -40.51
N PRO A 386 -31.81 21.31 -41.61
CA PRO A 386 -31.86 20.04 -42.35
C PRO A 386 -31.60 20.25 -43.88
N ASP A 387 -31.32 19.20 -44.65
CA ASP A 387 -31.97 19.01 -45.98
C ASP A 387 -31.71 17.65 -46.66
N LEU A 388 -32.81 17.07 -47.15
CA LEU A 388 -33.07 16.29 -48.35
C LEU A 388 -32.08 15.21 -48.87
N GLY A 389 -32.63 13.99 -49.04
CA GLY A 389 -32.67 13.39 -50.38
C GLY A 389 -32.22 11.93 -50.56
N LEU A 390 -33.22 11.04 -50.65
CA LEU A 390 -33.37 9.94 -51.62
C LEU A 390 -32.56 8.62 -51.48
N ASP A 391 -33.37 7.57 -51.26
CA ASP A 391 -33.47 6.30 -52.01
C ASP A 391 -32.31 5.28 -52.04
N GLY A 392 -32.69 4.02 -51.78
CA GLY A 392 -32.05 2.87 -52.43
C GLY A 392 -31.92 1.58 -51.59
N GLU A 393 -32.99 0.78 -51.60
CA GLU A 393 -33.05 -0.71 -51.62
C GLU A 393 -31.84 -1.54 -51.10
N VAL A 394 -32.03 -2.34 -50.03
CA VAL A 394 -32.41 -3.77 -50.06
C VAL A 394 -31.59 -4.63 -51.02
N ASN A 395 -30.73 -5.51 -50.49
CA ASN A 395 -30.77 -6.92 -50.89
C ASN A 395 -30.12 -7.88 -49.89
N GLU A 396 -30.76 -9.03 -49.83
CA GLU A 396 -30.68 -10.11 -48.87
C GLU A 396 -29.81 -11.26 -49.40
N ALA A 397 -29.48 -12.19 -48.49
CA ALA A 397 -29.12 -13.59 -48.73
C ALA A 397 -27.73 -13.93 -49.29
N ALA A 398 -26.97 -14.72 -48.52
CA ALA A 398 -26.97 -16.18 -48.69
C ALA A 398 -25.79 -16.84 -47.95
N ASN A 399 -26.12 -17.60 -46.90
CA ASN A 399 -25.32 -18.74 -46.44
C ASN A 399 -25.66 -19.94 -47.35
N PRO A 400 -24.71 -20.85 -47.68
CA PRO A 400 -24.85 -22.17 -47.08
C PRO A 400 -23.54 -22.98 -46.86
N ASN A 401 -23.50 -23.64 -45.69
CA ASN A 401 -23.05 -25.02 -45.40
C ASN A 401 -21.76 -25.60 -46.01
N GLY A 402 -20.89 -26.09 -45.13
CA GLY A 402 -19.82 -27.04 -45.48
C GLY A 402 -19.25 -27.80 -44.28
N ARG A 403 -19.89 -28.92 -43.91
CA ARG A 403 -19.40 -29.94 -42.95
C ARG A 403 -17.93 -30.33 -43.18
N ARG A 404 -17.18 -30.56 -42.10
CA ARG A 404 -16.39 -31.79 -41.96
C ARG A 404 -15.99 -32.09 -40.50
N THR A 405 -16.59 -33.15 -39.99
CA THR A 405 -16.11 -33.93 -38.85
C THR A 405 -14.86 -34.70 -39.23
N ARG A 406 -13.87 -34.77 -38.32
CA ARG A 406 -12.88 -35.86 -38.30
C ARG A 406 -12.50 -36.20 -36.87
N ARG A 407 -12.96 -37.38 -36.43
CA ARG A 407 -12.45 -38.14 -35.29
C ARG A 407 -11.14 -38.84 -35.67
N ARG A 408 -10.27 -39.02 -34.66
CA ARG A 408 -9.38 -40.15 -34.33
C ARG A 408 -8.09 -39.58 -33.70
N ALA A 409 -7.49 -40.17 -32.68
CA ALA A 409 -7.68 -41.48 -32.05
C ALA A 409 -7.49 -41.36 -30.53
#